data_AF-A0A6N8HEN7-F1
#
_entry.id   AF-A0A6N8HEN7-F1
#
_cell.length_a   1.000
_cell.length_b   1.000
_cell.length_c   1.000
_cell.angle_alpha   90.00
_cell.angle_beta   90.00
_cell.angle_gamma   90.00
#
_symmetry.space_group_name_H-M   'P 1'
#
loop_
_entity.id
_entity.type
_entity.pdbx_description
1 polymer ?
#
loop_
_entity_poly.entity_id
_entity_poly.type
_entity_poly.pdbx_seq_one_letter_code
_entity_poly.pdbx_strand_id
1 'polypeptide(L)' 'MRILSLILSTIAFFSTAFYAVAEFPDLTTAGGVLYFLMLVILLLIFITAIVLSLPSGIIRFGNKFK' A
#
# COMPACT_ATOMS: atom_id res chain seq x y z
N MET A 1 0.25 -8.18 -17.62
CA MET A 1 -0.36 -6.93 -17.10
C MET A 1 -0.46 -6.91 -15.57
N ARG A 2 -0.99 -7.96 -14.92
CA ARG A 2 -1.11 -8.01 -13.44
C ARG A 2 0.22 -7.98 -12.67
N ILE A 3 1.29 -8.54 -13.24
CA ILE A 3 2.63 -8.50 -12.62
C ILE A 3 3.22 -7.09 -12.64
N LEU A 4 3.04 -6.35 -13.73
CA LEU A 4 3.50 -4.95 -13.81
C LEU A 4 2.72 -4.08 -12.83
N SER A 5 1.39 -4.28 -12.71
CA SER A 5 0.59 -3.55 -11.71
C SER A 5 1.01 -3.89 -10.28
N LEU A 6 1.33 -5.16 -9.99
CA LEU A 6 1.85 -5.59 -8.69
C LEU A 6 3.20 -4.93 -8.37
N ILE A 7 4.13 -4.89 -9.33
CA ILE A 7 5.45 -4.26 -9.15
C ILE A 7 5.27 -2.76 -8.91
N LEU A 8 4.49 -2.08 -9.74
CA LEU A 8 4.20 -0.64 -9.59
C LEU A 8 3.52 -0.33 -8.26
N SER A 9 2.51 -1.09 -7.85
CA SER A 9 1.82 -0.89 -6.57
C SER A 9 2.74 -1.14 -5.38
N THR A 10 3.66 -2.11 -5.50
CA THR A 10 4.64 -2.40 -4.45
C THR A 10 5.66 -1.27 -4.32
N ILE A 11 6.21 -0.77 -5.43
CA ILE A 11 7.13 0.38 -5.42
C ILE A 11 6.43 1.62 -4.86
N ALA A 12 5.19 1.89 -5.30
CA ALA A 12 4.40 3.00 -4.80
C ALA A 12 4.14 2.89 -3.29
N PHE A 13 3.78 1.69 -2.80
CA PHE A 13 3.61 1.42 -1.37
C PHE A 13 4.88 1.74 -0.57
N PHE A 14 6.04 1.24 -1.00
CA PHE A 14 7.31 1.50 -0.31
C PHE A 14 7.71 2.98 -0.35
N SER A 15 7.50 3.65 -1.48
CA SER A 15 7.79 5.08 -1.61
C SER A 15 6.91 5.91 -0.69
N THR A 16 5.59 5.65 -0.65
CA THR A 16 4.67 6.35 0.25
C THR A 16 4.96 6.05 1.71
N ALA A 17 5.30 4.81 2.07
CA ALA A 17 5.72 4.46 3.42
C ALA A 17 7.00 5.19 3.83
N PHE A 18 7.97 5.32 2.91
CA PHE A 18 9.18 6.10 3.14
C PHE A 18 8.86 7.58 3.36
N TYR A 19 8.03 8.20 2.50
CA TYR A 19 7.60 9.59 2.66
C TYR A 19 6.84 9.81 3.98
N ALA A 20 5.99 8.88 4.38
CA ALA A 20 5.26 8.97 5.64
C ALA A 20 6.19 9.01 6.86
N VAL A 21 7.38 8.41 6.78
CA VAL A 21 8.36 8.41 7.88
C VAL A 21 9.37 9.54 7.75
N ALA A 22 9.90 9.79 6.55
CA ALA A 22 10.94 10.78 6.31
C ALA A 22 10.40 12.23 6.34
N GLU A 23 9.19 12.44 5.83
CA GLU A 23 8.49 13.72 5.80
C GLU A 23 7.22 13.64 6.66
N PHE A 24 7.39 13.16 7.90
CA PHE A 24 6.27 13.02 8.82
C PHE A 24 5.62 14.40 9.08
N PRO A 25 4.30 14.55 8.84
CA PRO A 25 3.63 15.83 8.98
C PRO A 25 3.48 16.28 10.42
N ASP A 26 3.47 17.59 10.62
CA ASP A 26 3.17 18.19 11.92
C ASP A 26 1.68 18.09 12.26
N LEU A 27 1.34 17.16 13.16
CA LEU A 27 -0.02 16.88 13.62
C LEU A 27 -0.63 18.00 14.48
N THR A 28 0.15 19.00 14.88
CA THR A 28 -0.39 20.16 15.61
C THR A 28 -1.15 21.12 14.68
N THR A 29 -0.93 21.00 13.37
CA THR A 29 -1.61 21.79 12.35
C THR A 29 -2.72 20.98 11.68
N ALA A 30 -3.86 21.63 11.38
CA ALA A 30 -4.93 20.98 10.64
C ALA A 30 -4.46 20.45 9.27
N GLY A 31 -3.55 21.18 8.62
CA GLY A 31 -2.94 20.77 7.36
C GLY A 31 -2.12 19.49 7.48
N GLY A 32 -1.30 19.37 8.53
CA GLY A 32 -0.51 18.15 8.77
C GLY A 32 -1.37 16.93 9.11
N VAL A 33 -2.46 17.10 9.87
CA VAL A 33 -3.43 16.03 10.13
C VAL A 33 -4.11 15.55 8.84
N LEU A 34 -4.53 16.47 7.98
CA LEU A 34 -5.13 16.13 6.68
C LEU A 34 -4.13 15.41 5.77
N TYR A 35 -2.89 15.90 5.69
CA TYR A 35 -1.84 15.26 4.92
C TYR A 35 -1.54 13.85 5.43
N PHE A 36 -1.47 13.66 6.75
CA PHE A 36 -1.30 12.34 7.36
C PHE A 36 -2.44 11.39 7.00
N LEU A 37 -3.69 11.84 7.10
CA LEU A 37 -4.85 11.04 6.71
C LEU A 37 -4.81 10.66 5.22
N MET A 38 -4.41 11.57 4.34
CA MET A 38 -4.22 11.26 2.92
C MET A 38 -3.16 10.19 2.71
N LEU A 39 -2.01 10.27 3.39
CA LEU A 39 -0.96 9.25 3.30
C LEU A 39 -1.46 7.87 3.78
N VAL A 40 -2.22 7.83 4.88
CA VAL A 40 -2.82 6.59 5.39
C VAL A 40 -3.81 5.99 4.38
N ILE A 41 -4.69 6.80 3.81
CA ILE A 41 -5.64 6.34 2.77
C ILE A 41 -4.88 5.82 1.55
N LEU A 42 -3.82 6.52 1.14
CA LEU A 42 -3.00 6.14 -0.02
C LEU A 42 -2.31 4.78 0.21
N LEU A 43 -1.78 4.55 1.42
CA LEU A 43 -1.22 3.25 1.81
C LEU A 43 -2.27 2.13 1.75
N LEU A 44 -3.48 2.37 2.24
CA LEU A 44 -4.57 1.38 2.18
C LEU A 44 -4.98 1.05 0.74
N ILE A 45 -4.99 2.05 -0.14
CA ILE A 45 -5.26 1.86 -1.57
C ILE A 45 -4.19 0.97 -2.19
N PHE A 46 -2.90 1.22 -1.90
CA PHE A 46 -1.83 0.39 -2.45
C PHE A 46 -1.83 -1.03 -1.89
N ILE A 47 -2.13 -1.23 -0.61
CA ILE A 47 -2.34 -2.57 -0.03
C ILE A 47 -3.45 -3.29 -0.80
N THR A 48 -4.58 -2.62 -1.02
CA THR A 48 -5.70 -3.19 -1.78
C THR A 48 -5.31 -3.52 -3.21
N ALA A 49 -4.55 -2.65 -3.88
CA ALA A 49 -4.04 -2.88 -5.23
C ALA A 49 -3.09 -4.09 -5.29
N ILE A 50 -2.22 -4.27 -4.29
CA ILE A 50 -1.35 -5.44 -4.17
C ILE A 50 -2.19 -6.71 -3.98
N VAL A 51 -3.17 -6.69 -3.08
CA VAL A 51 -4.08 -7.82 -2.81
C VAL A 51 -4.86 -8.22 -4.06
N LEU A 52 -5.38 -7.26 -4.84
CA LEU A 52 -6.11 -7.52 -6.08
C LEU A 52 -5.20 -7.97 -7.24
N SER A 53 -3.93 -7.54 -7.23
CA SER A 53 -2.95 -7.89 -8.25
C SER A 53 -2.28 -9.24 -8.00
N LEU A 54 -2.39 -9.78 -6.77
CA LEU A 54 -1.88 -11.10 -6.42
C LEU A 54 -2.54 -12.19 -7.28
N PRO A 55 -1.76 -13.07 -7.94
CA PRO A 55 -2.31 -14.19 -8.67
C PRO A 55 -3.09 -15.11 -7.72
N SER A 56 -4.32 -15.47 -8.10
CA SER A 56 -5.21 -16.38 -7.35
C SER A 56 -4.61 -17.77 -7.08
N GLY A 57 -3.49 -18.11 -7.73
CA GLY A 57 -2.69 -19.31 -7.45
C GLY A 57 -1.91 -19.28 -6.14
N ILE A 58 -1.53 -18.10 -5.62
CA ILE A 58 -0.80 -17.96 -4.34
C ILE A 58 -1.73 -18.24 -3.15
N ILE A 59 -3.00 -17.81 -3.25
CA ILE A 59 -4.04 -18.08 -2.24
C ILE A 59 -4.38 -19.58 -2.18
N ARG A 60 -4.19 -20.33 -3.30
CA ARG A 60 -4.49 -21.77 -3.39
C ARG A 60 -3.44 -22.70 -2.75
N PHE A 61 -2.23 -22.24 -2.45
CA PHE A 61 -1.23 -23.09 -1.78
C PHE A 61 -1.53 -23.38 -0.31
N GLY A 62 -2.45 -22.63 0.32
CA GLY A 62 -2.95 -22.94 1.66
C GLY A 62 -3.96 -24.08 1.73
N ASN A 63 -4.53 -24.51 0.59
CA ASN A 63 -5.65 -25.48 0.56
C ASN A 63 -5.28 -26.84 -0.06
N LYS A 64 -3.99 -27.10 -0.30
CA LYS A 64 -3.47 -28.39 -0.79
C LYS A 64 -2.91 -29.32 0.31
N PHE A 65 -3.04 -28.93 1.58
CA PHE A 65 -2.74 -29.78 2.75
C PHE A 65 -4.03 -30.25 3.46
N LYS A 66 -5.07 -30.59 2.68
CA LYS A 66 -6.24 -31.30 3.17
C LYS A 66 -6.45 -32.56 2.34
#